data_AF-A0A7V8XTP4-F1
#
_entry.id   AF-A0A7V8XTP4-F1
#
_cell.length_a   1.000
_cell.length_b   1.000
_cell.length_c   1.000
_cell.angle_alpha   90.00
_cell.angle_beta   90.00
_cell.angle_gamma   90.00
#
_symmetry.space_group_name_H-M   'P 1'
#
loop_
_entity.id
_entity.type
_entity.pdbx_description
1 polymer ?
#
loop_
_entity_poly.entity_id
_entity_poly.type
_entity_poly.pdbx_seq_one_letter_code
_entity_poly.pdbx_strand_id
1 'polypeptide(L)'
;IGVNAILTARGQPGRSILSAAVGTAIQLALTILLIPTWGTSAGAAALSANFITTAAIQLLIARSSGIRVDAMVIPRRQDLVELREVLRTRLG
;
A
#
# COMPACT_ATOMS: atom_id res chain seq x y z
N ILE A 1 1.34 9.50 -8.28
CA ILE A 1 0.46 9.72 -7.12
C ILE A 1 -0.28 8.41 -6.80
N GLY A 2 0.00 7.78 -5.65
CA GLY A 2 -0.67 6.52 -5.28
C GLY A 2 -2.16 6.70 -4.92
N VAL A 3 -2.97 5.64 -5.02
CA VAL A 3 -4.42 5.69 -4.68
C VAL A 3 -4.68 6.24 -3.29
N ASN A 4 -3.83 5.93 -2.33
CA ASN A 4 -3.95 6.47 -0.97
C ASN A 4 -3.77 8.00 -0.94
N ALA A 5 -2.82 8.55 -1.69
CA ALA A 5 -2.63 10.00 -1.79
C ALA A 5 -3.82 10.67 -2.50
N ILE A 6 -4.37 10.04 -3.55
CA ILE A 6 -5.57 10.53 -4.25
C ILE A 6 -6.79 10.53 -3.31
N LEU A 7 -6.99 9.46 -2.53
CA LEU A 7 -8.11 9.35 -1.59
C LEU A 7 -7.97 10.35 -0.43
N THR A 8 -6.76 10.53 0.09
CA THR A 8 -6.48 11.54 1.13
C THR A 8 -6.72 12.95 0.59
N ALA A 9 -6.27 13.27 -0.63
CA ALA A 9 -6.52 14.56 -1.29
C ALA A 9 -8.02 14.79 -1.57
N ARG A 10 -8.81 13.72 -1.76
CA ARG A 10 -10.27 13.76 -1.90
C ARG A 10 -11.02 13.81 -0.56
N GLY A 11 -10.33 13.94 0.57
CA GLY A 11 -10.95 13.97 1.90
C GLY A 11 -11.53 12.62 2.35
N GLN A 12 -11.08 11.51 1.77
CA GLN A 12 -11.50 10.15 2.12
C GLN A 12 -10.34 9.30 2.72
N PRO A 13 -9.62 9.78 3.75
CA PRO A 13 -8.48 9.05 4.32
C PRO A 13 -8.89 7.70 4.92
N GLY A 14 -10.12 7.57 5.43
CA GLY A 14 -10.61 6.30 5.98
C GLY A 14 -10.60 5.15 4.97
N ARG A 15 -10.79 5.45 3.67
CA ARG A 15 -10.72 4.43 2.60
C ARG A 15 -9.28 4.05 2.27
N SER A 16 -8.32 4.94 2.49
CA SER A 16 -6.89 4.66 2.26
C SER A 16 -6.35 3.70 3.32
N ILE A 17 -6.75 3.91 4.58
CA ILE A 17 -6.31 3.13 5.74
C ILE A 17 -6.88 1.70 5.72
N LEU A 18 -8.08 1.50 5.19
CA LEU A 18 -8.74 0.19 5.09
C LEU A 18 -7.83 -0.88 4.44
N SER A 19 -7.14 -0.52 3.35
CA SER A 19 -6.22 -1.45 2.67
C SER A 19 -5.06 -1.89 3.57
N ALA A 20 -4.46 -0.95 4.30
CA ALA A 20 -3.36 -1.21 5.22
C ALA A 20 -3.82 -2.00 6.46
N ALA A 21 -5.00 -1.68 7.01
CA ALA A 21 -5.55 -2.36 8.17
C ALA A 21 -5.84 -3.84 7.87
N VAL A 22 -6.51 -4.12 6.75
CA VAL A 22 -6.84 -5.49 6.34
C VAL A 22 -5.58 -6.28 5.99
N GLY A 23 -4.66 -5.69 5.22
CA GLY A 23 -3.39 -6.33 4.88
C GLY A 23 -2.54 -6.67 6.12
N THR A 24 -2.48 -5.76 7.09
CA THR A 24 -1.75 -5.97 8.35
C THR A 24 -2.41 -7.04 9.23
N ALA A 25 -3.74 -7.07 9.30
CA ALA A 25 -4.47 -8.11 10.02
C ALA A 25 -4.20 -9.50 9.44
N ILE A 26 -4.21 -9.64 8.12
CA ILE A 26 -3.88 -10.90 7.43
C ILE A 26 -2.42 -11.27 7.66
N GLN A 27 -1.50 -10.31 7.59
CA GLN A 27 -0.09 -10.55 7.89
C GLN A 27 0.07 -11.12 9.30
N LEU A 28 -0.54 -10.48 10.31
CA LEU A 28 -0.47 -10.92 11.70
C LEU A 28 -1.05 -12.33 11.87
N ALA A 29 -2.21 -12.59 11.29
CA ALA A 29 -2.84 -13.92 11.34
C ALA A 29 -1.93 -15.01 10.74
N LEU A 30 -1.38 -14.77 9.55
CA LEU A 30 -0.47 -15.70 8.89
C LEU A 30 0.85 -15.87 9.66
N THR A 31 1.37 -14.78 10.22
CA THR A 31 2.59 -14.79 11.02
C THR A 31 2.40 -15.64 12.28
N ILE A 32 1.30 -15.47 13.00
CA ILE A 32 0.98 -16.24 14.21
C ILE A 32 0.77 -17.73 13.87
N LEU A 33 0.15 -18.03 12.72
CA LEU A 33 -0.17 -19.40 12.32
C LEU A 33 1.05 -20.17 11.77
N LEU A 34 1.89 -19.49 10.97
CA LEU A 34 2.96 -20.12 10.20
C LEU A 34 4.33 -20.06 10.86
N ILE A 35 4.63 -19.06 11.71
CA ILE A 35 5.92 -19.04 12.43
C ILE A 35 6.15 -20.28 13.29
N PRO A 36 5.17 -20.79 14.06
CA PRO A 36 5.39 -21.97 14.91
C PRO A 36 5.74 -23.23 14.12
N THR A 37 5.31 -23.31 12.85
CA THR A 37 5.47 -24.51 12.02
C THR A 37 6.63 -24.37 11.04
N TRP A 38 6.84 -23.19 10.46
CA TRP A 38 7.75 -22.95 9.33
C TRP A 38 8.88 -21.94 9.68
N GLY A 39 8.99 -21.52 10.94
CA GLY A 39 10.03 -20.63 11.42
C GLY A 39 9.98 -19.22 10.82
N THR A 40 11.11 -18.51 10.83
CA THR A 40 11.21 -17.12 10.38
C THR A 40 10.96 -16.94 8.88
N SER A 41 11.18 -17.98 8.07
CA SER A 41 10.84 -18.06 6.65
C SER A 41 9.34 -17.80 6.37
N ALA A 42 8.46 -18.15 7.32
CA ALA A 42 7.03 -17.84 7.24
C ALA A 42 6.75 -16.34 7.21
N GLY A 43 7.64 -15.52 7.81
CA GLY A 43 7.50 -14.07 7.82
C GLY A 43 7.53 -13.46 6.42
N ALA A 44 8.36 -14.01 5.53
CA ALA A 44 8.42 -13.57 4.13
C ALA A 44 7.10 -13.88 3.40
N ALA A 45 6.54 -15.07 3.60
CA ALA A 45 5.25 -15.45 3.01
C ALA A 45 4.09 -14.57 3.54
N ALA A 46 4.06 -14.29 4.84
CA ALA A 46 3.07 -13.41 5.44
C ALA A 46 3.19 -11.96 4.93
N LEU A 47 4.42 -11.46 4.74
CA LEU A 47 4.68 -10.15 4.10
C LEU A 47 4.21 -10.12 2.65
N SER A 48 4.50 -11.16 1.86
CA SER A 48 4.01 -11.26 0.48
C SER A 48 2.48 -11.25 0.43
N ALA A 49 1.81 -11.99 1.33
CA ALA A 49 0.36 -11.99 1.43
C ALA A 49 -0.21 -10.61 1.79
N ASN A 50 0.46 -9.86 2.67
CA ASN A 50 0.09 -8.47 2.96
C ASN A 50 0.13 -7.60 1.70
N PHE A 51 1.25 -7.60 0.97
CA PHE A 51 1.41 -6.79 -0.22
C PHE A 51 0.37 -7.15 -1.30
N ILE A 52 0.12 -8.43 -1.52
CA ILE A 52 -0.89 -8.90 -2.48
C ILE A 52 -2.29 -8.43 -2.07
N THR A 53 -2.65 -8.60 -0.80
CA THR A 53 -3.98 -8.21 -0.31
C THR A 53 -4.17 -6.69 -0.39
N THR A 54 -3.16 -5.93 0.04
CA THR A 54 -3.17 -4.47 -0.03
C THR A 54 -3.33 -3.99 -1.48
N ALA A 55 -2.58 -4.58 -2.41
CA ALA A 55 -2.69 -4.27 -3.84
C ALA A 55 -4.08 -4.59 -4.40
N ALA A 56 -4.65 -5.75 -4.07
CA ALA A 56 -5.99 -6.15 -4.50
C ALA A 56 -7.08 -5.19 -4.00
N ILE A 57 -7.03 -4.81 -2.72
CA ILE A 57 -7.99 -3.85 -2.14
C ILE A 57 -7.83 -2.47 -2.78
N GLN A 58 -6.59 -1.99 -2.97
CA GLN A 58 -6.37 -0.71 -3.64
C GLN A 58 -6.87 -0.72 -5.09
N LEU A 59 -6.76 -1.85 -5.80
CA LEU A 59 -7.30 -1.99 -7.15
C LEU A 59 -8.84 -1.92 -7.15
N LEU A 60 -9.51 -2.56 -6.18
CA LEU A 60 -10.96 -2.48 -6.01
C LEU A 60 -11.42 -1.07 -5.65
N ILE A 61 -10.68 -0.37 -4.79
CA ILE A 61 -10.99 1.02 -4.44
C ILE A 61 -10.77 1.94 -5.64
N ALA A 62 -9.70 1.74 -6.42
CA ALA A 62 -9.45 2.50 -7.64
C ALA A 62 -10.59 2.34 -8.65
N ARG A 63 -11.03 1.09 -8.89
CA ARG A 63 -12.15 0.79 -9.78
C ARG A 63 -13.46 1.42 -9.32
N SER A 64 -13.78 1.32 -8.03
CA SER A 64 -15.01 1.89 -7.48
C SER A 64 -14.99 3.42 -7.38
N SER A 65 -13.81 4.05 -7.37
CA SER A 65 -13.65 5.51 -7.25
C SER A 65 -13.36 6.21 -8.59
N GLY A 66 -13.43 5.48 -9.70
CA GLY A 66 -13.14 5.98 -11.05
C GLY A 66 -11.68 6.41 -11.27
N ILE A 67 -10.76 5.91 -10.44
CA ILE A 67 -9.33 6.22 -10.57
C ILE A 67 -8.77 5.32 -11.67
N ARG A 68 -8.18 5.94 -12.70
CA ARG A 68 -7.57 5.18 -13.79
C ARG A 68 -6.33 4.44 -13.27
N VAL A 69 -6.27 3.14 -13.56
CA VAL A 69 -5.19 2.24 -13.10
C VAL A 69 -3.84 2.65 -13.69
N ASP A 70 -3.83 3.31 -14.85
CA ASP A 70 -2.62 3.88 -15.46
C ASP A 70 -1.93 4.93 -14.57
N ALA A 71 -2.68 5.66 -13.74
CA ALA A 71 -2.17 6.62 -12.77
C ALA A 71 -1.52 5.94 -11.55
N MET A 72 -1.72 4.63 -11.36
CA MET A 72 -1.11 3.85 -10.28
C MET A 72 0.23 3.23 -10.66
N VAL A 73 0.46 2.98 -11.95
CA VAL A 73 1.60 2.18 -12.44
C VAL A 73 2.81 3.05 -12.80
N ILE A 74 2.58 4.25 -13.33
CA ILE A 74 3.67 5.09 -13.83
C ILE A 74 3.83 6.31 -12.91
N PRO A 75 4.93 6.41 -12.14
CA PRO A 75 5.26 7.64 -11.44
C PRO A 75 5.41 8.77 -12.46
N ARG A 76 4.61 9.83 -12.33
CA ARG A 76 4.65 10.96 -13.25
C ARG A 76 5.86 11.83 -12.91
N ARG A 77 6.38 12.59 -13.88
CA ARG A 77 7.48 13.55 -13.64
C ARG A 77 7.20 14.50 -12.46
N GLN A 78 5.93 14.83 -12.24
CA GLN A 78 5.46 15.67 -11.13
C GLN A 78 5.71 15.03 -9.76
N ASP A 79 5.50 13.72 -9.64
CA ASP A 79 5.78 12.94 -8.43
C ASP A 79 7.27 12.92 -8.09
N LEU A 80 8.13 12.92 -9.13
CA LEU A 80 9.59 12.94 -8.96
C LEU A 80 10.09 14.30 -8.45
N VAL A 81 9.40 15.39 -8.76
CA VAL A 81 9.75 16.73 -8.25
C VAL A 81 9.44 16.82 -6.75
N GLU A 82 8.26 16.35 -6.33
CA GLU A 82 7.90 16.25 -4.92
C GLU A 82 8.89 15.34 -4.16
N LEU A 83 9.26 14.19 -4.74
CA LEU A 83 10.24 13.28 -4.15
C LEU A 83 11.62 13.94 -4.00
N ARG A 84 12.04 14.71 -5.01
CA ARG A 84 13.29 15.48 -4.99
C ARG A 84 13.27 16.54 -3.89
N GLU A 85 12.16 17.26 -3.72
CA GLU A 85 12.02 18.24 -2.64
C GLU A 85 12.08 17.58 -1.27
N VAL A 86 11.32 16.51 -1.04
CA VAL A 86 11.32 15.77 0.24
C VAL A 86 12.70 15.22 0.58
N LEU A 87 13.42 14.65 -0.41
CA LEU A 87 14.79 14.18 -0.22
C LEU A 87 15.74 15.34 0.11
N ARG A 88 15.56 16.50 -0.51
CA ARG A 88 16.36 17.70 -0.24
C ARG A 88 16.12 18.25 1.17
N THR A 89 14.90 18.14 1.70
CA THR A 89 14.58 18.62 3.06
C THR A 89 15.00 17.66 4.17
N ARG A 90 15.16 16.36 3.89
CA ARG A 90 15.55 15.35 4.90
C ARG A 90 17.02 14.96 4.91
N LEU A 91 17.75 15.20 3.81
CA LEU A 91 19.18 14.89 3.68
C LEU A 91 20.08 16.13 3.65
N GLY A 92 19.49 17.33 3.67
CA GLY A 92 20.19 18.61 3.86
C GLY A 92 19.88 19.16 5.24
#